data_AF-A0A2A2LDH4-F1
#
_entry.id   AF-A0A2A2LDH4-F1
#
_cell.length_a   1.000
_cell.length_b   1.000
_cell.length_c   1.000
_cell.angle_alpha   90.00
_cell.angle_beta   90.00
_cell.angle_gamma   90.00
#
_symmetry.space_group_name_H-M   'P 1'
#
loop_
_entity.id
_entity.type
_entity.pdbx_description
1 polymer ?
#
loop_
_entity_poly.entity_id
_entity_poly.type
_entity_poly.pdbx_seq_one_letter_code
_entity_poly.pdbx_strand_id
1 'polypeptide(L)' 'MGDKREEPAQVLPSAVEEPLDLIRLSLDERVYVKMRSDREIHGKLHAFDQHLNMILSNVSFPALSA' A
#
# COMPACT_ATOMS: atom_id res chain seq x y z
N MET A 1 -11.85 41.05 23.92
CA MET A 1 -10.41 40.79 23.73
C MET A 1 -10.09 39.47 24.39
N GLY A 2 -9.86 38.43 23.62
CA GLY A 2 -9.69 37.06 24.09
C GLY A 2 -9.47 36.19 22.87
N ASP A 3 -8.27 36.29 22.35
CA ASP A 3 -7.75 35.74 21.11
C ASP A 3 -8.11 34.25 20.93
N LYS A 4 -8.83 33.95 19.84
CA LYS A 4 -9.10 32.58 19.39
C LYS A 4 -7.79 32.00 18.88
N ARG A 5 -7.08 31.25 19.71
CA ARG A 5 -5.99 30.38 19.24
C ARG A 5 -6.61 29.17 18.55
N GLU A 6 -6.90 29.34 17.27
CA GLU A 6 -7.10 28.22 16.35
C GLU A 6 -5.73 27.58 16.12
N GLU A 7 -5.47 26.51 16.85
CA GLU A 7 -4.36 25.59 16.58
C GLU A 7 -4.46 25.18 15.10
N PRO A 8 -3.38 25.27 14.29
CA PRO A 8 -3.44 24.78 12.93
C PRO A 8 -3.57 23.25 13.02
N ALA A 9 -4.81 22.76 12.89
CA ALA A 9 -5.07 21.36 12.66
C ALA A 9 -4.20 20.97 11.48
N GLN A 10 -3.16 20.17 11.76
CA GLN A 10 -2.29 19.63 10.74
C GLN A 10 -3.17 18.73 9.89
N VAL A 11 -3.74 19.30 8.82
CA VAL A 11 -4.37 18.56 7.75
C VAL A 11 -3.21 17.82 7.10
N LEU A 12 -2.86 16.66 7.67
CA LEU A 12 -2.24 15.60 6.89
C LEU A 12 -3.19 15.46 5.70
N PRO A 13 -2.77 15.79 4.47
CA PRO A 13 -3.61 15.47 3.33
C PRO A 13 -3.92 14.00 3.52
N SER A 14 -5.21 13.65 3.49
CA SER A 14 -5.60 12.25 3.39
C SER A 14 -5.00 11.81 2.05
N ALA A 15 -3.74 11.37 2.07
CA ALA A 15 -2.88 11.21 0.88
C ALA A 15 -3.33 10.04 0.00
N VAL A 16 -4.53 9.53 0.31
CA VAL A 16 -5.23 8.43 -0.31
C VAL A 16 -6.61 8.98 -0.62
N GLU A 17 -6.77 9.56 -1.82
CA GLU A 17 -8.09 9.90 -2.36
C GLU A 17 -8.69 8.66 -3.05
N GLU A 18 -7.83 7.85 -3.67
CA GLU A 18 -8.20 6.60 -4.31
C GLU A 18 -7.48 5.39 -3.69
N PRO A 19 -8.10 4.18 -3.71
CA PRO A 19 -7.42 2.96 -3.24
C PRO A 19 -6.08 2.67 -3.94
N LEU A 20 -5.93 3.15 -5.18
CA LEU A 20 -4.69 3.04 -5.96
C LEU A 20 -3.57 3.93 -5.41
N ASP A 21 -3.90 5.06 -4.77
CA ASP A 21 -2.90 5.94 -4.17
C ASP A 21 -2.16 5.25 -3.02
N LEU A 22 -2.86 4.39 -2.27
CA LEU A 22 -2.23 3.61 -1.22
C LEU A 22 -1.19 2.63 -1.80
N ILE A 23 -1.51 1.96 -2.91
CA ILE A 23 -0.56 1.09 -3.63
C ILE A 23 0.61 1.90 -4.17
N ARG A 24 0.34 3.14 -4.61
CA ARG A 24 1.37 4.08 -5.08
C ARG A 24 2.32 4.50 -3.98
N LEU A 25 1.82 4.71 -2.77
CA LEU A 25 2.64 4.99 -1.58
C LEU A 25 3.47 3.77 -1.16
N SER A 26 2.96 2.56 -1.39
CA SER A 26 3.67 1.29 -1.14
C SER A 26 4.58 0.83 -2.30
N LEU A 27 4.88 1.69 -3.27
CA LEU A 27 5.94 1.43 -4.24
C LEU A 27 7.29 1.29 -3.51
N ASP A 28 8.08 0.31 -3.92
CA ASP A 28 9.34 -0.09 -3.29
C ASP A 28 9.19 -0.71 -1.88
N GLU A 29 7.98 -0.96 -1.40
CA GLU A 29 7.73 -1.69 -0.15
C GLU A 29 7.47 -3.19 -0.39
N ARG A 30 7.57 -3.98 0.68
CA ARG A 30 7.16 -5.39 0.67
C ARG A 30 5.65 -5.48 0.85
N VAL A 31 4.98 -6.01 -0.16
CA VAL A 31 3.53 -6.22 -0.19
C VAL A 31 3.20 -7.71 -0.04
N TYR A 32 2.05 -7.97 0.56
CA TYR A 32 1.43 -9.29 0.60
C TYR A 32 0.26 -9.30 -0.38
N VAL A 33 0.26 -10.28 -1.29
CA VAL A 33 -0.79 -10.42 -2.31
C VAL A 33 -1.39 -11.81 -2.18
N LYS A 34 -2.67 -11.85 -1.80
CA LYS A 34 -3.49 -13.06 -1.85
C LYS A 34 -4.07 -13.21 -3.26
N MET A 35 -3.58 -14.20 -3.97
CA MET A 35 -4.09 -14.57 -5.29
C MET A 35 -5.30 -15.51 -5.18
N ARG A 36 -5.91 -15.78 -6.33
CA ARG A 36 -6.94 -16.82 -6.46
C ARG A 36 -6.33 -18.22 -6.21
N SER A 37 -7.15 -19.15 -5.75
CA SER A 37 -6.77 -20.54 -5.42
C SER A 37 -5.88 -20.69 -4.18
N ASP A 38 -6.08 -19.87 -3.15
CA ASP A 38 -5.32 -19.89 -1.88
C ASP A 38 -3.80 -19.79 -2.06
N ARG A 39 -3.39 -19.19 -3.18
CA ARG A 39 -1.99 -18.85 -3.41
C ARG A 39 -1.72 -17.49 -2.81
N GLU A 40 -0.61 -17.39 -2.12
CA GLU A 40 -0.20 -16.19 -1.44
C GLU A 40 1.25 -15.92 -1.84
N ILE A 41 1.56 -14.65 -2.09
CA ILE A 41 2.91 -14.23 -2.46
C ILE A 41 3.28 -12.99 -1.67
N HIS A 42 4.54 -12.96 -1.21
CA HIS A 42 5.14 -11.81 -0.58
C HIS A 42 6.27 -11.33 -1.46
N GLY A 43 6.31 -10.05 -1.83
CA GLY A 43 7.35 -9.54 -2.72
C GLY A 43 7.49 -8.02 -2.60
N LYS A 44 8.57 -7.49 -3.14
CA LYS A 44 8.79 -6.03 -3.23
C LYS A 44 8.03 -5.49 -4.44
N LEU A 45 7.15 -4.51 -4.26
CA LEU A 45 6.40 -3.90 -5.36
C LEU A 45 7.27 -2.91 -6.12
N HIS A 46 7.56 -3.20 -7.39
CA HIS A 46 8.32 -2.29 -8.26
C HIS A 46 7.44 -1.40 -9.12
N ALA A 47 6.33 -1.94 -9.61
CA ALA A 47 5.39 -1.21 -10.44
C ALA A 47 4.00 -1.85 -10.35
N PHE A 48 2.97 -1.06 -10.63
CA PHE A 48 1.60 -1.51 -10.77
C PHE A 48 0.88 -0.73 -11.87
N ASP A 49 -0.28 -1.21 -12.31
CA ASP A 49 -1.18 -0.49 -13.20
C ASP A 49 -2.60 -0.36 -12.64
N GLN A 50 -3.48 0.29 -13.39
CA GLN A 50 -4.90 0.46 -13.04
C GLN A 50 -5.70 -0.86 -12.97
N HIS A 51 -5.21 -1.93 -13.59
CA HIS A 51 -5.84 -3.24 -13.57
C HIS A 51 -5.36 -4.12 -12.40
N LEU A 52 -4.52 -3.56 -11.53
CA LEU A 52 -3.82 -4.26 -10.44
C LEU A 52 -2.86 -5.34 -10.95
N ASN A 53 -2.35 -5.20 -12.17
CA ASN A 53 -1.17 -5.96 -12.57
C ASN A 53 0.01 -5.41 -11.76
N MET A 54 0.74 -6.28 -11.07
CA MET A 54 1.85 -5.90 -10.19
C MET A 54 3.15 -6.57 -10.65
N ILE A 55 4.22 -5.79 -10.67
CA ILE A 55 5.58 -6.28 -10.88
C ILE A 55 6.22 -6.42 -9.50
N LEU A 56 6.49 -7.67 -9.10
CA LEU A 56 7.11 -7.98 -7.81
C LEU A 56 8.53 -8.52 -7.99
N SER A 57 9.44 -8.09 -7.12
CA SER A 57 10.81 -8.59 -7.02
C SER A 57 11.01 -9.32 -5.70
N ASN A 58 12.00 -10.22 -5.64
CA ASN A 58 12.34 -10.98 -4.42
C ASN A 58 11.11 -11.70 -3.81
N VAL A 59 10.35 -12.37 -4.68
CA VAL A 59 9.10 -13.02 -4.28
C VAL A 59 9.39 -14.25 -3.41
N SER A 60 8.73 -14.33 -2.27
CA SER A 60 8.67 -15.48 -1.38
C SER A 60 7.24 -16.00 -1.33
N PHE A 61 7.09 -17.30 -1.46
CA PHE A 61 5.85 -17.98 -1.13
C PHE A 61 5.80 -18.21 0.39
N PRO A 62 4.63 -18.16 1.04
CA PRO A 62 4.53 -18.69 2.38
C PRO A 62 4.89 -20.17 2.29
N ALA A 63 5.85 -20.58 3.11
CA ALA A 63 6.16 -21.98 3.28
C ALA A 63 4.86 -22.67 3.67
N LEU A 64 4.40 -23.63 2.85
CA LEU A 64 3.27 -24.49 3.18
C LEU A 64 3.42 -24.90 4.65
N SER A 65 2.40 -24.61 5.46
CA SER A 65 2.23 -25.30 6.73
C SER A 65 2.26 -26.79 6.41
N ALA A 66 3.34 -27.44 6.85
CA ALA A 66 3.54 -28.88 6.78
C ALA A 66 2.39 -29.64 7.45
#